data_AF-F4RZP0-F1
#
_entry.id   AF-F4RZP0-F1
#
_cell.length_a   1.000
_cell.length_b   1.000
_cell.length_c   1.000
_cell.angle_alpha   90.00
_cell.angle_beta   90.00
_cell.angle_gamma   90.00
#
_symmetry.space_group_name_H-M   'P 1'
#
loop_
_entity.id
_entity.type
_entity.pdbx_description
1 polymer ?
#
loop_
_entity_poly.entity_id
_entity_poly.type
_entity_poly.pdbx_seq_one_letter_code
_entity_poly.pdbx_strand_id
1 'polypeptide(L)'
;MMDEGTKKPKYKSPSTIRSRKNRSAKKNLEQKDRLPPNNRSAKIAELTELYGLPPKTKFLFFKKGQKKPMFRIYFGTVVCLDADTCQLLLVARFVERTSENRGLFENYNHAIPTVYQHARARGLVKLNGATKKARANRRKYGKMWAAGFRPGCDAVVKAGTYTFNPTTSASLWRMQEDLARQGNLPAIEDFFAEHFSGLSSYTFKSNAELASSAGVPSWAGHSFYVSSNAQVFASNIVVTCDEFVNQKHTDFDATQYAFGFFARINRKTGRLYSRQNDVNKGDSVGARFILDDYRIMVDYDACDGVVEMLWSSKIHHHTTSSATYNAKNVKVVPSRGNITRFGCACQVSQRLVDRITQVNDMRGNMTDEKWFKFRATLMTGYPEEARKKMARLAEKHGIDDFSLALSS
;
A
#
# COMPACT_ATOMS: atom_id res chain seq x y z
N MET A 1 -3.84 43.71 44.72
CA MET A 1 -3.72 42.84 43.52
C MET A 1 -3.96 41.41 44.00
N MET A 2 -4.95 40.61 43.58
CA MET A 2 -5.97 40.70 42.54
C MET A 2 -7.28 40.08 43.08
N ASP A 3 -8.41 40.58 42.61
CA ASP A 3 -9.77 40.19 42.96
C ASP A 3 -10.16 38.90 42.20
N GLU A 4 -10.35 37.79 42.93
CA GLU A 4 -10.93 36.56 42.36
C GLU A 4 -12.45 36.70 42.27
N GLY A 5 -12.92 37.20 41.13
CA GLY A 5 -14.33 37.28 40.79
C GLY A 5 -15.00 35.90 40.67
N THR A 6 -15.48 35.36 41.78
CA THR A 6 -16.43 34.23 41.77
C THR A 6 -17.73 34.63 41.07
N LYS A 7 -17.91 34.16 39.82
CA LYS A 7 -19.16 34.32 39.06
C LYS A 7 -20.29 33.60 39.80
N LYS A 8 -21.20 34.36 40.42
CA LYS A 8 -22.44 33.84 40.99
C LYS A 8 -23.20 33.02 39.92
N PRO A 9 -23.69 31.81 40.25
CA PRO A 9 -24.45 30.99 39.31
C PRO A 9 -25.71 31.76 38.88
N LYS A 10 -25.84 32.01 37.57
CA LYS A 10 -27.03 32.67 37.01
C LYS A 10 -28.27 31.84 37.32
N TYR A 11 -29.11 32.35 38.22
CA TYR A 11 -30.43 31.79 38.50
C TYR A 11 -31.24 31.79 37.20
N LYS A 12 -31.62 30.59 36.74
CA LYS A 12 -32.44 30.43 35.53
C LYS A 12 -33.88 30.35 35.96
N SER A 13 -34.74 31.13 35.32
CA SER A 13 -36.17 31.08 35.61
C SER A 13 -36.73 29.64 35.43
N PRO A 14 -37.73 29.24 36.22
CA PRO A 14 -38.40 27.96 36.06
C PRO A 14 -38.91 27.72 34.62
N SER A 15 -39.35 28.78 33.94
CA SER A 15 -39.76 28.74 32.53
C SER A 15 -38.61 28.36 31.58
N THR A 16 -37.40 28.87 31.82
CA THR A 16 -36.20 28.54 31.03
C THR A 16 -35.78 27.09 31.23
N ILE A 17 -35.89 26.57 32.46
CA ILE A 17 -35.58 25.18 32.79
C ILE A 17 -36.60 24.25 32.11
N ARG A 18 -37.89 24.59 32.17
CA ARG A 18 -38.98 23.83 31.54
C ARG A 18 -38.86 23.82 30.01
N SER A 19 -38.56 24.96 29.41
CA SER A 19 -38.31 25.08 27.97
C SER A 19 -37.11 24.23 27.51
N ARG A 20 -36.00 24.22 28.26
CA ARG A 20 -34.86 23.36 27.97
C ARG A 20 -35.18 21.87 28.11
N LYS A 21 -35.91 21.48 29.16
CA LYS A 21 -36.37 20.09 29.32
C LYS A 21 -37.28 19.68 28.17
N ASN A 22 -38.24 20.53 27.78
CA ASN A 22 -39.15 20.25 26.67
C ASN A 22 -38.39 20.18 25.33
N ARG A 23 -37.40 21.05 25.09
CA ARG A 23 -36.56 21.01 23.89
C ARG A 23 -35.69 19.76 23.84
N SER A 24 -35.16 19.32 24.99
CA SER A 24 -34.39 18.08 25.11
C SER A 24 -35.28 16.84 24.94
N ALA A 25 -36.49 16.86 25.51
CA ALA A 25 -37.48 15.80 25.35
C ALA A 25 -37.95 15.70 23.89
N LYS A 26 -38.24 16.84 23.24
CA LYS A 26 -38.59 16.92 21.83
C LYS A 26 -37.45 16.43 20.94
N LYS A 27 -36.21 16.82 21.22
CA LYS A 27 -35.03 16.32 20.50
C LYS A 27 -34.82 14.80 20.69
N ASN A 28 -35.11 14.27 21.88
CA ASN A 28 -35.04 12.83 22.15
C ASN A 28 -36.18 12.05 21.47
N LEU A 29 -37.38 12.63 21.36
CA LEU A 29 -38.51 12.09 20.59
C LEU A 29 -38.20 12.13 19.08
N GLU A 30 -37.70 13.25 18.56
CA GLU A 30 -37.26 13.40 17.16
C GLU A 30 -36.02 12.52 16.83
N GLN A 31 -35.22 12.12 17.82
CA GLN A 31 -34.12 11.16 17.64
C GLN A 31 -34.61 9.71 17.55
N LYS A 32 -35.75 9.36 18.16
CA LYS A 32 -36.34 8.01 18.05
C LYS A 32 -36.84 7.71 16.63
N ASP A 33 -37.16 8.74 15.85
CA ASP A 33 -37.57 8.61 14.44
C ASP A 33 -36.40 8.45 13.46
N ARG A 34 -35.14 8.46 13.94
CA ARG A 34 -33.97 8.20 13.08
C ARG A 34 -33.59 6.72 13.10
N LEU A 35 -34.35 5.97 12.29
CA LEU A 35 -34.19 4.54 11.94
C LEU A 35 -34.28 3.55 13.12
N PRO A 36 -35.11 2.49 13.00
CA PRO A 36 -35.23 1.48 14.05
C PRO A 36 -33.86 0.81 14.33
N PRO A 37 -33.60 0.40 15.58
CA PRO A 37 -32.37 -0.32 15.98
C PRO A 37 -32.03 -1.55 15.14
N ASN A 38 -33.03 -2.17 14.47
CA ASN A 38 -32.86 -3.36 13.65
C ASN A 38 -32.37 -3.07 12.21
N ASN A 39 -32.73 -1.94 11.60
CA ASN A 39 -32.38 -1.67 10.20
C ASN A 39 -30.89 -1.36 10.03
N ARG A 40 -30.27 -0.69 11.02
CA ARG A 40 -28.83 -0.42 10.98
C ARG A 40 -28.02 -1.69 11.15
N SER A 41 -28.43 -2.57 12.06
CA SER A 41 -27.76 -3.85 12.30
C SER A 41 -27.92 -4.79 11.10
N ALA A 42 -29.11 -4.85 10.50
CA ALA A 42 -29.35 -5.57 9.25
C ALA A 42 -28.51 -5.01 8.10
N LYS A 43 -28.44 -3.69 7.94
CA LYS A 43 -27.61 -3.07 6.90
C LYS A 43 -26.12 -3.32 7.11
N ILE A 44 -25.64 -3.33 8.37
CA ILE A 44 -24.26 -3.68 8.68
C ILE A 44 -23.99 -5.16 8.36
N ALA A 45 -24.93 -6.06 8.65
CA ALA A 45 -24.81 -7.48 8.29
C ALA A 45 -24.74 -7.66 6.77
N GLU A 46 -25.65 -7.04 6.02
CA GLU A 46 -25.67 -7.02 4.56
C GLU A 46 -24.34 -6.48 3.99
N LEU A 47 -23.81 -5.38 4.52
CA LEU A 47 -22.54 -4.80 4.08
C LEU A 47 -21.34 -5.68 4.47
N THR A 48 -21.40 -6.36 5.62
CA THR A 48 -20.37 -7.30 6.06
C THR A 48 -20.28 -8.48 5.11
N GLU A 49 -21.44 -9.01 4.70
CA GLU A 49 -21.55 -10.09 3.72
C GLU A 49 -21.10 -9.62 2.33
N LEU A 50 -21.65 -8.50 1.84
CA LEU A 50 -21.32 -7.92 0.53
C LEU A 50 -19.82 -7.71 0.35
N TYR A 51 -19.16 -7.12 1.35
CA TYR A 51 -17.75 -6.80 1.27
C TYR A 51 -16.82 -7.91 1.80
N GLY A 52 -17.38 -8.99 2.37
CA GLY A 52 -16.63 -10.05 3.03
C GLY A 52 -15.68 -9.52 4.10
N LEU A 53 -16.21 -8.72 5.02
CA LEU A 53 -15.42 -7.99 6.03
C LEU A 53 -15.16 -8.85 7.28
N PRO A 54 -14.08 -8.57 8.04
CA PRO A 54 -13.75 -9.32 9.25
C PRO A 54 -14.86 -9.23 10.31
N PRO A 55 -15.06 -10.30 11.10
CA PRO A 55 -15.87 -10.22 12.31
C PRO A 55 -15.36 -9.13 13.27
N LYS A 56 -16.26 -8.50 14.03
CA LYS A 56 -15.93 -7.44 15.03
C LYS A 56 -15.35 -6.14 14.46
N THR A 57 -15.65 -5.83 13.20
CA THR A 57 -15.18 -4.59 12.58
C THR A 57 -16.01 -3.37 12.98
N LYS A 58 -15.35 -2.22 13.17
CA LYS A 58 -16.05 -0.95 13.40
C LYS A 58 -16.38 -0.27 12.08
N PHE A 59 -17.67 -0.13 11.81
CA PHE A 59 -18.19 0.58 10.64
C PHE A 59 -18.34 2.07 10.91
N LEU A 60 -17.73 2.88 10.04
CA LEU A 60 -17.83 4.34 10.06
C LEU A 60 -18.28 4.83 8.69
N PHE A 61 -19.28 5.72 8.69
CA PHE A 61 -19.88 6.28 7.48
C PHE A 61 -19.47 7.76 7.36
N PHE A 62 -18.95 8.14 6.20
CA PHE A 62 -18.41 9.46 5.95
C PHE A 62 -19.07 10.12 4.74
N LYS A 63 -19.44 11.39 4.86
CA LYS A 63 -19.90 12.19 3.71
C LYS A 63 -18.72 12.83 3.01
N LYS A 64 -18.69 12.72 1.69
CA LYS A 64 -17.73 13.42 0.83
C LYS A 64 -17.85 14.94 1.03
N GLY A 65 -16.72 15.65 1.06
CA GLY A 65 -16.67 17.11 1.19
C GLY A 65 -17.10 17.65 2.56
N GLN A 66 -17.22 16.80 3.59
CA GLN A 66 -17.61 17.27 4.92
C GLN A 66 -16.64 18.31 5.49
N LYS A 67 -17.17 19.32 6.18
CA LYS A 67 -16.38 20.39 6.83
C LYS A 67 -15.89 20.05 8.24
N LYS A 68 -16.23 18.87 8.76
CA LYS A 68 -15.84 18.41 10.10
C LYS A 68 -14.31 18.32 10.24
N PRO A 69 -13.76 18.36 11.46
CA PRO A 69 -12.37 18.02 11.71
C PRO A 69 -12.01 16.65 11.14
N MET A 70 -10.74 16.47 10.82
CA MET A 70 -10.23 15.21 10.28
C MET A 70 -10.41 14.08 11.30
N PHE A 71 -11.02 12.97 10.88
CA PHE A 71 -11.22 11.81 11.73
C PHE A 71 -9.96 10.95 11.74
N ARG A 72 -9.37 10.76 12.93
CA ARG A 72 -8.14 10.00 13.13
C ARG A 72 -8.45 8.55 13.49
N ILE A 73 -7.95 7.63 12.68
CA ILE A 73 -7.93 6.19 12.91
C ILE A 73 -6.54 5.82 13.42
N TYR A 74 -6.48 5.14 14.56
CA TYR A 74 -5.22 4.87 15.25
C TYR A 74 -5.18 3.52 15.98
N PHE A 75 -6.20 2.66 15.84
CA PHE A 75 -6.23 1.33 16.46
C PHE A 75 -7.33 0.44 15.86
N GLY A 76 -7.17 -0.88 16.04
CA GLY A 76 -8.17 -1.90 15.68
C GLY A 76 -8.36 -2.09 14.18
N THR A 77 -9.48 -2.73 13.81
CA THR A 77 -9.95 -2.86 12.42
C THR A 77 -11.10 -1.89 12.19
N VAL A 78 -10.92 -0.95 11.26
CA VAL A 78 -11.90 0.09 10.94
C VAL A 78 -12.24 0.05 9.45
N VAL A 79 -13.54 -0.03 9.16
CA VAL A 79 -14.11 0.04 7.81
C VAL A 79 -14.77 1.40 7.63
N CYS A 80 -14.36 2.10 6.58
CA CYS A 80 -14.88 3.41 6.21
C CYS A 80 -15.70 3.27 4.93
N LEU A 81 -16.95 3.69 4.99
CA LEU A 81 -17.88 3.67 3.87
C LEU A 81 -18.35 5.09 3.54
N ASP A 82 -18.65 5.32 2.26
CA ASP A 82 -19.39 6.51 1.85
C ASP A 82 -20.79 6.48 2.49
N ALA A 83 -21.19 7.57 3.11
CA ALA A 83 -22.46 7.62 3.85
C ALA A 83 -23.70 7.63 2.94
N ASP A 84 -23.55 8.01 1.68
CA ASP A 84 -24.66 8.18 0.75
C ASP A 84 -24.77 6.97 -0.20
N THR A 85 -23.64 6.42 -0.65
CA THR A 85 -23.56 5.31 -1.61
C THR A 85 -23.19 3.96 -0.98
N CYS A 86 -22.77 3.95 0.29
CA CYS A 86 -22.20 2.80 0.97
C CYS A 86 -20.94 2.22 0.30
N GLN A 87 -20.32 2.94 -0.65
CA GLN A 87 -19.09 2.48 -1.30
C GLN A 87 -17.95 2.34 -0.29
N LEU A 88 -17.18 1.25 -0.38
CA LEU A 88 -15.98 1.04 0.42
C LEU A 88 -14.90 2.07 0.08
N LEU A 89 -14.47 2.82 1.09
CA LEU A 89 -13.47 3.88 0.95
C LEU A 89 -12.09 3.40 1.39
N LEU A 90 -12.05 2.73 2.55
CA LEU A 90 -10.83 2.38 3.26
C LEU A 90 -11.14 1.27 4.28
N VAL A 91 -10.27 0.28 4.36
CA VAL A 91 -10.15 -0.61 5.52
C VAL A 91 -8.74 -0.46 6.07
N ALA A 92 -8.62 -0.20 7.37
CA ALA A 92 -7.34 -0.15 8.06
C ALA A 92 -7.37 -1.12 9.25
N ARG A 93 -6.37 -2.00 9.34
CA ARG A 93 -6.16 -2.92 10.45
C ARG A 93 -4.81 -2.64 11.09
N PHE A 94 -4.83 -2.40 12.40
CA PHE A 94 -3.63 -2.19 13.21
C PHE A 94 -3.27 -3.52 13.88
N VAL A 95 -2.20 -4.15 13.41
CA VAL A 95 -1.72 -5.43 13.92
C VAL A 95 -0.53 -5.15 14.85
N GLU A 96 -0.80 -5.15 16.16
CA GLU A 96 0.23 -5.01 17.19
C GLU A 96 0.96 -6.32 17.44
N ARG A 97 2.23 -6.25 17.85
CA ARG A 97 2.97 -7.43 18.30
C ARG A 97 2.44 -7.88 19.65
N THR A 98 2.07 -9.15 19.74
CA THR A 98 1.69 -9.81 20.99
C THR A 98 2.40 -11.15 21.11
N SER A 99 2.33 -11.78 22.29
CA SER A 99 2.82 -13.15 22.47
C SER A 99 2.03 -14.17 21.65
N GLU A 100 0.77 -13.88 21.34
CA GLU A 100 -0.17 -14.78 20.67
C GLU A 100 0.02 -14.81 19.15
N ASN A 101 0.55 -13.74 18.55
CA ASN A 101 0.71 -13.61 17.08
C ASN A 101 2.16 -13.66 16.61
N ARG A 102 3.05 -14.32 17.36
CA ARG A 102 4.48 -14.45 17.01
C ARG A 102 4.71 -15.02 15.61
N GLY A 103 4.03 -16.11 15.26
CA GLY A 103 4.16 -16.74 13.94
C GLY A 103 3.75 -15.80 12.80
N LEU A 104 2.72 -14.97 13.01
CA LEU A 104 2.35 -13.94 12.03
C LEU A 104 3.47 -12.89 11.86
N PHE A 105 4.13 -12.48 12.94
CA PHE A 105 5.24 -11.55 12.87
C PHE A 105 6.53 -12.15 12.30
N GLU A 106 6.70 -13.47 12.36
CA GLU A 106 7.75 -14.18 11.62
C GLU A 106 7.47 -14.08 10.11
N ASN A 107 6.22 -14.31 9.69
CA ASN A 107 5.81 -14.15 8.29
C ASN A 107 6.02 -12.71 7.78
N TYR A 108 5.62 -11.69 8.55
CA TYR A 108 5.94 -10.30 8.17
C TYR A 108 7.45 -10.05 8.10
N ASN A 109 8.24 -10.61 9.02
CA ASN A 109 9.71 -10.48 9.02
C ASN A 109 10.39 -11.30 7.92
N HIS A 110 9.69 -12.21 7.25
CA HIS A 110 10.13 -12.82 6.01
C HIS A 110 9.72 -11.95 4.80
N ALA A 111 8.46 -11.56 4.73
CA ALA A 111 7.87 -10.87 3.60
C ALA A 111 8.38 -9.43 3.40
N ILE A 112 8.28 -8.58 4.43
CA ILE A 112 8.59 -7.14 4.33
C ILE A 112 10.06 -6.90 3.96
N PRO A 113 11.07 -7.53 4.61
CA PRO A 113 12.46 -7.33 4.23
C PRO A 113 12.75 -7.80 2.81
N THR A 114 12.17 -8.93 2.41
CA THR A 114 12.35 -9.48 1.06
C THR A 114 11.82 -8.51 0.00
N VAL A 115 10.57 -8.06 0.15
CA VAL A 115 9.97 -7.04 -0.73
C VAL A 115 10.78 -5.74 -0.72
N TYR A 116 11.20 -5.27 0.46
CA TYR A 116 11.97 -4.04 0.61
C TYR A 116 13.30 -4.10 -0.14
N GLN A 117 14.08 -5.17 0.03
CA GLN A 117 15.37 -5.31 -0.63
C GLN A 117 15.21 -5.56 -2.13
N HIS A 118 14.24 -6.39 -2.52
CA HIS A 118 13.97 -6.71 -3.92
C HIS A 118 13.57 -5.45 -4.71
N ALA A 119 12.67 -4.62 -4.16
CA ALA A 119 12.33 -3.34 -4.77
C ALA A 119 13.53 -2.38 -4.81
N ARG A 120 14.35 -2.34 -3.76
CA ARG A 120 15.54 -1.48 -3.72
C ARG A 120 16.66 -1.89 -4.68
N ALA A 121 16.66 -3.13 -5.17
CA ALA A 121 17.54 -3.56 -6.26
C ALA A 121 17.10 -3.00 -7.62
N ARG A 122 15.89 -2.41 -7.72
CA ARG A 122 15.39 -1.71 -8.91
C ARG A 122 15.78 -0.25 -8.93
N GLY A 123 15.57 0.38 -10.09
CA GLY A 123 15.75 1.82 -10.27
C GLY A 123 14.84 2.64 -9.35
N LEU A 124 15.40 3.72 -8.77
CA LEU A 124 14.61 4.68 -8.01
C LEU A 124 13.57 5.35 -8.94
N VAL A 125 12.31 5.41 -8.51
CA VAL A 125 11.25 6.08 -9.27
C VAL A 125 11.42 7.58 -9.18
N LYS A 126 11.88 8.21 -10.26
CA LYS A 126 12.12 9.67 -10.35
C LYS A 126 10.92 10.45 -10.92
N LEU A 127 9.96 9.75 -11.55
CA LEU A 127 8.91 10.34 -12.37
C LEU A 127 7.53 10.37 -11.72
N ASN A 128 7.40 9.98 -10.44
CA ASN A 128 6.12 10.09 -9.73
C ASN A 128 5.67 11.56 -9.70
N GLY A 129 4.54 11.86 -10.36
CA GLY A 129 3.99 13.21 -10.48
C GLY A 129 3.67 13.83 -9.13
N ALA A 130 3.13 13.04 -8.20
CA ALA A 130 2.82 13.51 -6.84
C ALA A 130 4.11 13.88 -6.08
N THR A 131 5.17 13.07 -6.22
CA THR A 131 6.48 13.37 -5.62
C THR A 131 7.19 14.54 -6.30
N LYS A 132 7.10 14.68 -7.63
CA LYS A 132 7.66 15.82 -8.38
C LYS A 132 7.06 17.15 -7.92
N LYS A 133 5.73 17.21 -7.79
CA LYS A 133 5.08 18.41 -7.26
C LYS A 133 5.50 18.68 -5.80
N ALA A 134 5.67 17.65 -4.98
CA ALA A 134 6.19 17.82 -3.61
C ALA A 134 7.59 18.45 -3.61
N ARG A 135 8.47 18.05 -4.55
CA ARG A 135 9.80 18.64 -4.74
C ARG A 135 9.75 20.10 -5.18
N ALA A 136 8.87 20.44 -6.13
CA ALA A 136 8.69 21.83 -6.57
C ALA A 136 8.32 22.75 -5.39
N ASN A 137 7.54 22.24 -4.44
CA ASN A 137 7.18 22.93 -3.21
C ASN A 137 8.24 22.84 -2.10
N ARG A 138 9.50 22.51 -2.44
CA ARG A 138 10.66 22.39 -1.54
C ARG A 138 10.42 21.49 -0.30
N ARG A 139 9.50 20.53 -0.38
CA ARG A 139 9.29 19.56 0.71
C ARG A 139 10.38 18.50 0.66
N LYS A 140 10.85 18.05 1.83
CA LYS A 140 11.67 16.84 1.94
C LYS A 140 10.90 15.68 1.31
N TYR A 141 11.56 14.91 0.45
CA TYR A 141 10.95 13.77 -0.22
C TYR A 141 11.73 12.51 0.10
N GLY A 142 11.02 11.48 0.51
CA GLY A 142 11.60 10.16 0.66
C GLY A 142 11.81 9.44 -0.68
N LYS A 143 12.09 8.15 -0.58
CA LYS A 143 12.45 7.31 -1.71
C LYS A 143 11.32 6.37 -2.06
N MET A 144 11.20 6.09 -3.34
CA MET A 144 10.22 5.17 -3.89
C MET A 144 10.87 4.27 -4.93
N TRP A 145 10.62 2.98 -4.83
CA TRP A 145 10.99 1.95 -5.78
C TRP A 145 9.74 1.19 -6.19
N ALA A 146 9.84 0.45 -7.29
CA ALA A 146 8.77 -0.44 -7.72
C ALA A 146 9.38 -1.73 -8.28
N ALA A 147 8.67 -2.83 -8.07
CA ALA A 147 9.00 -4.17 -8.55
C ALA A 147 7.76 -4.82 -9.20
N GLY A 148 7.96 -5.97 -9.84
CA GLY A 148 6.96 -6.63 -10.68
C GLY A 148 6.98 -6.13 -12.13
N PHE A 149 5.81 -6.14 -12.76
CA PHE A 149 5.60 -5.81 -14.16
C PHE A 149 5.06 -4.39 -14.35
N ARG A 150 5.43 -3.78 -15.47
CA ARG A 150 5.14 -2.39 -15.80
C ARG A 150 4.92 -2.24 -17.30
N PRO A 151 4.23 -1.16 -17.72
CA PRO A 151 4.25 -0.78 -19.13
C PRO A 151 5.70 -0.47 -19.57
N GLY A 152 6.00 -0.89 -20.79
CA GLY A 152 7.26 -0.61 -21.47
C GLY A 152 7.40 0.87 -21.77
N CYS A 153 8.64 1.35 -21.75
CA CYS A 153 8.97 2.72 -22.10
C CYS A 153 9.55 2.85 -23.52
N ASP A 154 9.83 1.74 -24.17
CA ASP A 154 10.52 1.71 -25.45
C ASP A 154 9.51 1.48 -26.59
N ALA A 155 9.88 1.86 -27.81
CA ALA A 155 8.99 1.74 -28.96
C ALA A 155 8.62 0.27 -29.28
N VAL A 156 9.54 -0.65 -29.00
CA VAL A 156 9.44 -2.08 -29.34
C VAL A 156 8.78 -2.86 -28.19
N VAL A 157 9.39 -2.86 -27.00
CA VAL A 157 8.88 -3.59 -25.84
C VAL A 157 7.69 -2.87 -25.21
N LYS A 158 6.52 -3.51 -25.21
CA LYS A 158 5.24 -2.93 -24.77
C LYS A 158 5.00 -3.10 -23.27
N ALA A 159 5.55 -4.14 -22.65
CA ALA A 159 5.56 -4.34 -21.21
C ALA A 159 6.73 -5.20 -20.76
N GLY A 160 7.08 -5.13 -19.49
CA GLY A 160 8.17 -5.93 -18.94
C GLY A 160 8.35 -5.65 -17.46
N THR A 161 9.46 -6.08 -16.90
CA THR A 161 9.71 -5.93 -15.45
C THR A 161 10.44 -4.64 -15.11
N TYR A 162 10.35 -4.21 -13.87
CA TYR A 162 11.26 -3.19 -13.36
C TYR A 162 12.69 -3.73 -13.38
N THR A 163 13.62 -2.96 -13.95
CA THR A 163 14.99 -3.41 -14.18
C THR A 163 15.92 -3.10 -13.01
N PHE A 164 17.01 -3.87 -12.89
CA PHE A 164 18.08 -3.59 -11.92
C PHE A 164 18.61 -2.16 -12.03
N ASN A 165 18.85 -1.53 -10.89
CA ASN A 165 19.59 -0.29 -10.82
C ASN A 165 21.09 -0.50 -11.10
N PRO A 166 21.86 0.58 -11.37
CA PRO A 166 23.29 0.47 -11.66
C PRO A 166 24.10 -0.24 -10.57
N THR A 167 23.76 -0.05 -9.30
CA THR A 167 24.47 -0.68 -8.19
C THR A 167 24.30 -2.21 -8.20
N THR A 168 23.08 -2.70 -8.45
CA THR A 168 22.81 -4.14 -8.53
C THR A 168 23.39 -4.72 -9.81
N SER A 169 23.18 -4.07 -10.96
CA SER A 169 23.63 -4.58 -12.26
C SER A 169 25.14 -4.53 -12.47
N ALA A 170 25.89 -3.84 -11.62
CA ALA A 170 27.35 -3.82 -11.66
C ALA A 170 28.00 -5.04 -10.98
N SER A 171 27.21 -5.98 -10.45
CA SER A 171 27.72 -7.03 -9.57
C SER A 171 26.93 -8.34 -9.70
N LEU A 172 27.57 -9.40 -10.21
CA LEU A 172 26.95 -10.73 -10.39
C LEU A 172 26.32 -11.25 -9.09
N TRP A 173 27.05 -11.20 -7.97
CA TRP A 173 26.53 -11.67 -6.68
C TRP A 173 25.26 -10.93 -6.23
N ARG A 174 25.14 -9.62 -6.51
CA ARG A 174 23.95 -8.84 -6.14
C ARG A 174 22.75 -9.18 -7.01
N MET A 175 22.99 -9.49 -8.29
CA MET A 175 21.95 -9.99 -9.18
C MET A 175 21.48 -11.38 -8.73
N GLN A 176 22.41 -12.26 -8.33
CA GLN A 176 22.08 -13.59 -7.83
C GLN A 176 21.27 -13.55 -6.53
N GLU A 177 21.70 -12.72 -5.56
CA GLU A 177 20.91 -12.51 -4.33
C GLU A 177 19.50 -11.99 -4.62
N ASP A 178 19.34 -11.19 -5.68
CA ASP A 178 18.02 -10.69 -6.07
C ASP A 178 17.16 -11.72 -6.78
N LEU A 179 17.76 -12.59 -7.59
CA LEU A 179 17.10 -13.76 -8.17
C LEU A 179 16.63 -14.73 -7.08
N ALA A 180 17.47 -14.98 -6.06
CA ALA A 180 17.07 -15.77 -4.90
C ALA A 180 15.88 -15.14 -4.16
N ARG A 181 15.86 -13.80 -4.01
CA ARG A 181 14.68 -13.09 -3.47
C ARG A 181 13.45 -13.24 -4.37
N GLN A 182 13.60 -13.16 -5.70
CA GLN A 182 12.51 -13.37 -6.65
C GLN A 182 11.86 -14.75 -6.47
N GLY A 183 12.66 -15.80 -6.26
CA GLY A 183 12.18 -17.16 -6.03
C GLY A 183 11.23 -17.28 -4.83
N ASN A 184 11.37 -16.42 -3.83
CA ASN A 184 10.50 -16.38 -2.63
C ASN A 184 9.24 -15.54 -2.83
N LEU A 185 9.18 -14.66 -3.84
CA LEU A 185 8.06 -13.75 -4.00
C LEU A 185 6.70 -14.44 -4.21
N PRO A 186 6.58 -15.59 -4.90
CA PRO A 186 5.30 -16.28 -5.03
C PRO A 186 4.62 -16.58 -3.69
N ALA A 187 5.35 -17.21 -2.75
CA ALA A 187 4.83 -17.50 -1.41
C ALA A 187 4.56 -16.22 -0.60
N ILE A 188 5.35 -15.17 -0.81
CA ILE A 188 5.10 -13.86 -0.19
C ILE A 188 3.84 -13.21 -0.78
N GLU A 189 3.58 -13.35 -2.08
CA GLU A 189 2.35 -12.84 -2.68
C GLU A 189 1.12 -13.59 -2.16
N ASP A 190 1.20 -14.91 -1.94
CA ASP A 190 0.11 -15.67 -1.32
C ASP A 190 -0.20 -15.12 0.09
N PHE A 191 0.84 -14.82 0.87
CA PHE A 191 0.68 -14.13 2.15
C PHE A 191 -0.01 -12.75 1.98
N PHE A 192 0.40 -11.95 1.00
CA PHE A 192 -0.30 -10.68 0.71
C PHE A 192 -1.76 -10.90 0.29
N ALA A 193 -2.05 -11.94 -0.50
CA ALA A 193 -3.39 -12.26 -0.98
C ALA A 193 -4.31 -12.69 0.18
N GLU A 194 -3.81 -13.52 1.09
CA GLU A 194 -4.54 -13.91 2.32
C GLU A 194 -4.89 -12.66 3.15
N HIS A 195 -3.92 -11.77 3.35
CA HIS A 195 -4.14 -10.56 4.13
C HIS A 195 -5.07 -9.56 3.42
N PHE A 196 -4.97 -9.43 2.11
CA PHE A 196 -5.87 -8.56 1.32
C PHE A 196 -7.30 -9.09 1.33
N SER A 197 -7.51 -10.37 0.99
CA SER A 197 -8.83 -11.01 1.04
C SER A 197 -9.41 -11.03 2.45
N GLY A 198 -8.56 -11.18 3.47
CA GLY A 198 -8.93 -11.11 4.87
C GLY A 198 -9.29 -9.70 5.35
N LEU A 199 -9.01 -8.62 4.61
CA LEU A 199 -9.54 -7.28 4.89
C LEU A 199 -10.87 -7.04 4.16
N SER A 200 -10.99 -7.50 2.92
CA SER A 200 -12.25 -7.52 2.17
C SER A 200 -12.13 -8.46 0.97
N SER A 201 -12.85 -9.57 1.02
CA SER A 201 -12.85 -10.56 -0.07
C SER A 201 -13.44 -9.99 -1.36
N TYR A 202 -14.39 -9.05 -1.25
CA TYR A 202 -14.95 -8.32 -2.39
C TYR A 202 -13.88 -7.55 -3.16
N THR A 203 -13.06 -6.74 -2.46
CA THR A 203 -12.04 -5.93 -3.14
C THR A 203 -10.92 -6.77 -3.74
N PHE A 204 -10.54 -7.85 -3.05
CA PHE A 204 -9.58 -8.81 -3.57
C PHE A 204 -10.10 -9.47 -4.86
N LYS A 205 -11.33 -10.00 -4.84
CA LYS A 205 -11.97 -10.60 -6.01
C LYS A 205 -12.09 -9.61 -7.17
N SER A 206 -12.53 -8.38 -6.89
CA SER A 206 -12.63 -7.33 -7.92
C SER A 206 -11.28 -7.05 -8.61
N ASN A 207 -10.19 -6.95 -7.83
CA ASN A 207 -8.86 -6.79 -8.41
C ASN A 207 -8.39 -8.05 -9.16
N ALA A 208 -8.69 -9.24 -8.64
CA ALA A 208 -8.28 -10.51 -9.24
C ALA A 208 -9.04 -10.83 -10.54
N GLU A 209 -10.32 -10.52 -10.62
CA GLU A 209 -11.14 -10.61 -11.83
C GLU A 209 -10.65 -9.65 -12.91
N LEU A 210 -10.30 -8.41 -12.52
CA LEU A 210 -9.68 -7.45 -13.44
C LEU A 210 -8.33 -7.96 -13.95
N ALA A 211 -7.50 -8.48 -13.05
CA ALA A 211 -6.21 -9.03 -13.40
C ALA A 211 -6.33 -10.21 -14.38
N SER A 212 -7.23 -11.15 -14.09
CA SER A 212 -7.50 -12.31 -14.92
C SER A 212 -8.05 -11.91 -16.29
N SER A 213 -9.07 -11.04 -16.34
CA SER A 213 -9.71 -10.61 -17.59
C SER A 213 -8.77 -9.82 -18.49
N ALA A 214 -7.91 -8.97 -17.92
CA ALA A 214 -6.90 -8.22 -18.65
C ALA A 214 -5.63 -9.04 -18.96
N GLY A 215 -5.49 -10.27 -18.42
CA GLY A 215 -4.31 -11.10 -18.61
C GLY A 215 -3.03 -10.47 -18.05
N VAL A 216 -3.13 -9.81 -16.89
CA VAL A 216 -1.97 -9.17 -16.25
C VAL A 216 -1.14 -10.20 -15.48
N PRO A 217 0.20 -10.10 -15.52
CA PRO A 217 1.05 -10.97 -14.71
C PRO A 217 1.00 -10.58 -13.23
N SER A 218 1.31 -11.55 -12.36
CA SER A 218 1.59 -11.31 -10.95
C SER A 218 2.87 -10.49 -10.77
N TRP A 219 2.88 -9.59 -9.78
CA TRP A 219 4.07 -8.83 -9.42
C TRP A 219 5.21 -9.71 -8.85
N ALA A 220 4.87 -10.90 -8.36
CA ALA A 220 5.81 -11.92 -7.91
C ALA A 220 6.21 -12.92 -9.01
N GLY A 221 5.54 -12.86 -10.17
CA GLY A 221 5.74 -13.78 -11.29
C GLY A 221 7.12 -13.67 -11.93
N HIS A 222 7.66 -14.82 -12.34
CA HIS A 222 8.89 -14.88 -13.13
C HIS A 222 8.62 -14.56 -14.62
N SER A 223 7.48 -15.03 -15.13
CA SER A 223 7.08 -14.87 -16.52
C SER A 223 5.93 -13.88 -16.63
N PHE A 224 5.84 -13.22 -17.78
CA PHE A 224 4.71 -12.35 -18.10
C PHE A 224 3.42 -13.16 -18.31
N TYR A 225 3.52 -14.42 -18.76
CA TYR A 225 2.36 -15.22 -19.17
C TYR A 225 2.07 -16.39 -18.24
N VAL A 226 3.02 -16.73 -17.38
CA VAL A 226 2.87 -17.80 -16.39
C VAL A 226 2.98 -17.20 -15.02
N SER A 227 1.85 -17.14 -14.32
CA SER A 227 1.83 -16.84 -12.90
C SER A 227 2.12 -18.12 -12.13
N SER A 228 2.99 -18.02 -11.13
CA SER A 228 3.19 -19.09 -10.15
C SER A 228 1.98 -19.25 -9.23
N ASN A 229 1.16 -18.20 -9.12
CA ASN A 229 0.03 -18.12 -8.20
C ASN A 229 -1.28 -18.13 -8.97
N ALA A 230 -2.27 -18.86 -8.44
CA ALA A 230 -3.58 -19.02 -9.07
C ALA A 230 -4.43 -17.73 -9.03
N GLN A 231 -4.13 -16.79 -8.13
CA GLN A 231 -4.94 -15.59 -7.90
C GLN A 231 -4.06 -14.32 -7.95
N VAL A 232 -3.82 -13.84 -9.16
CA VAL A 232 -3.15 -12.56 -9.40
C VAL A 232 -4.10 -11.42 -9.02
N PHE A 233 -3.68 -10.49 -8.16
CA PHE A 233 -4.48 -9.30 -7.79
C PHE A 233 -3.76 -7.97 -8.07
N ALA A 234 -2.49 -8.02 -8.45
CA ALA A 234 -1.67 -6.87 -8.74
C ALA A 234 -0.54 -7.24 -9.71
N SER A 235 -0.12 -6.29 -10.55
CA SER A 235 1.00 -6.49 -11.48
C SER A 235 2.29 -5.84 -11.02
N ASN A 236 2.20 -4.86 -10.12
CA ASN A 236 3.36 -4.26 -9.49
C ASN A 236 3.16 -4.05 -7.98
N ILE A 237 4.30 -3.91 -7.30
CA ILE A 237 4.39 -3.47 -5.92
C ILE A 237 5.31 -2.25 -5.84
N VAL A 238 4.83 -1.19 -5.20
CA VAL A 238 5.60 0.02 -4.93
C VAL A 238 6.08 -0.02 -3.49
N VAL A 239 7.32 0.39 -3.23
CA VAL A 239 7.93 0.46 -1.90
C VAL A 239 8.41 1.87 -1.63
N THR A 240 8.09 2.40 -0.46
CA THR A 240 8.40 3.76 -0.01
C THR A 240 9.15 3.75 1.31
N CYS A 241 10.11 4.66 1.48
CA CYS A 241 10.78 4.90 2.77
C CYS A 241 11.48 6.27 2.84
N ASP A 242 12.23 6.51 3.92
CA ASP A 242 13.13 7.66 4.12
C ASP A 242 12.38 9.01 4.12
N GLU A 243 11.32 9.15 4.94
CA GLU A 243 10.44 10.34 4.99
C GLU A 243 9.62 10.55 3.71
N PHE A 244 9.14 9.47 3.10
CA PHE A 244 8.32 9.54 1.89
C PHE A 244 7.04 10.38 2.12
N VAL A 245 6.73 11.21 1.13
CA VAL A 245 5.57 12.11 1.12
C VAL A 245 5.09 12.23 -0.33
N ASN A 246 3.77 12.28 -0.51
CA ASN A 246 3.16 12.61 -1.79
C ASN A 246 2.22 13.81 -1.62
N GLN A 247 1.94 14.52 -2.71
CA GLN A 247 0.85 15.48 -2.73
C GLN A 247 -0.51 14.80 -2.87
N LYS A 248 -1.59 15.55 -2.62
CA LYS A 248 -2.96 15.15 -2.91
C LYS A 248 -3.07 14.73 -4.39
N HIS A 249 -3.51 13.49 -4.64
CA HIS A 249 -3.70 12.92 -5.97
C HIS A 249 -4.68 11.75 -5.94
N THR A 250 -5.13 11.33 -7.11
CA THR A 250 -5.72 10.01 -7.36
C THR A 250 -4.75 9.18 -8.20
N ASP A 251 -4.85 7.86 -8.11
CA ASP A 251 -4.03 6.98 -8.94
C ASP A 251 -4.71 6.65 -10.27
N PHE A 252 -3.90 6.57 -11.32
CA PHE A 252 -4.33 6.16 -12.66
C PHE A 252 -4.12 4.67 -12.88
N ASP A 253 -4.73 3.89 -11.99
CA ASP A 253 -4.70 2.43 -12.00
C ASP A 253 -5.95 1.84 -12.66
N ALA A 254 -5.86 0.62 -13.18
CA ALA A 254 -7.04 -0.13 -13.60
C ALA A 254 -7.82 -0.63 -12.38
N THR A 255 -7.11 -1.09 -11.35
CA THR A 255 -7.72 -1.50 -10.08
C THR A 255 -8.37 -0.33 -9.35
N GLN A 256 -9.58 -0.55 -8.83
CA GLN A 256 -10.28 0.43 -7.99
C GLN A 256 -9.63 0.55 -6.61
N TYR A 257 -9.09 -0.55 -6.09
CA TYR A 257 -8.50 -0.62 -4.75
C TYR A 257 -7.01 -0.91 -4.83
N ALA A 258 -6.26 -0.23 -3.96
CA ALA A 258 -4.88 -0.58 -3.67
C ALA A 258 -4.81 -1.25 -2.30
N PHE A 259 -3.85 -2.15 -2.11
CA PHE A 259 -3.60 -2.86 -0.86
C PHE A 259 -2.13 -2.72 -0.45
N GLY A 260 -1.84 -2.60 0.84
CA GLY A 260 -0.48 -2.35 1.29
C GLY A 260 -0.23 -2.53 2.78
N PHE A 261 1.06 -2.67 3.12
CA PHE A 261 1.55 -2.73 4.50
C PHE A 261 2.38 -1.49 4.83
N PHE A 262 2.25 -1.02 6.06
CA PHE A 262 2.98 0.12 6.60
C PHE A 262 3.55 -0.22 7.97
N ALA A 263 4.87 -0.05 8.14
CA ALA A 263 5.55 -0.43 9.37
C ALA A 263 6.83 0.36 9.62
N ARG A 264 7.34 0.30 10.85
CA ARG A 264 8.74 0.66 11.13
C ARG A 264 9.65 -0.50 10.75
N ILE A 265 10.76 -0.19 10.09
CA ILE A 265 11.79 -1.19 9.77
C ILE A 265 13.19 -0.67 10.09
N ASN A 266 14.11 -1.58 10.33
CA ASN A 266 15.53 -1.30 10.22
C ASN A 266 15.83 -0.92 8.76
N ARG A 267 16.39 0.28 8.56
CA ARG A 267 16.64 0.85 7.24
C ARG A 267 17.63 0.04 6.40
N LYS A 268 18.59 -0.63 7.04
CA LYS A 268 19.60 -1.44 6.33
C LYS A 268 19.01 -2.79 5.92
N THR A 269 18.39 -3.50 6.85
CA THR A 269 17.98 -4.90 6.65
C THR A 269 16.56 -5.05 6.14
N GLY A 270 15.67 -4.09 6.43
CA GLY A 270 14.24 -4.20 6.16
C GLY A 270 13.44 -4.91 7.26
N ARG A 271 14.11 -5.50 8.27
CA ARG A 271 13.45 -6.20 9.38
C ARG A 271 12.54 -5.26 10.16
N LEU A 272 11.38 -5.76 10.58
CA LEU A 272 10.43 -4.98 11.36
C LEU A 272 11.08 -4.50 12.66
N TYR A 273 10.89 -3.22 12.95
CA TYR A 273 11.38 -2.58 14.18
C TYR A 273 10.26 -2.51 15.23
N SER A 274 10.60 -2.72 16.49
CA SER A 274 9.77 -2.45 17.67
C SER A 274 10.48 -1.44 18.56
N ARG A 275 9.77 -0.39 18.98
CA ARG A 275 10.34 0.66 19.83
C ARG A 275 10.80 0.13 21.19
N GLN A 276 10.12 -0.90 21.70
CA GLN A 276 10.39 -1.43 23.03
C GLN A 276 11.57 -2.41 23.04
N ASN A 277 11.69 -3.24 22.00
CA ASN A 277 12.48 -4.47 22.07
C ASN A 277 13.73 -4.48 21.19
N ASP A 278 13.92 -3.51 20.30
CA ASP A 278 15.06 -3.53 19.37
C ASP A 278 16.33 -2.86 19.93
N VAL A 279 17.46 -3.45 19.54
CA VAL A 279 18.82 -2.95 19.82
C VAL A 279 19.10 -1.66 19.03
N ASN A 280 18.62 -1.59 17.79
CA ASN A 280 18.81 -0.42 16.93
C ASN A 280 17.91 0.73 17.39
N LYS A 281 18.46 1.74 18.06
CA LYS A 281 17.67 2.89 18.53
C LYS A 281 17.47 3.94 17.43
N GLY A 282 16.34 4.65 17.50
CA GLY A 282 15.91 5.69 16.57
C GLY A 282 14.41 5.61 16.29
N ASP A 283 13.89 6.54 15.48
CA ASP A 283 12.48 6.48 15.04
C ASP A 283 12.25 7.27 13.75
N SER A 284 11.10 7.06 13.13
CA SER A 284 10.52 7.92 12.10
C SER A 284 9.12 8.32 12.57
N VAL A 285 8.82 9.61 12.71
CA VAL A 285 7.56 10.07 13.33
C VAL A 285 6.88 11.10 12.44
N GLY A 286 5.57 11.02 12.34
CA GLY A 286 4.68 11.96 11.66
C GLY A 286 4.02 11.40 10.41
N ALA A 287 4.31 10.15 10.04
CA ALA A 287 3.80 9.54 8.81
C ALA A 287 2.33 9.15 8.97
N ARG A 288 1.47 9.73 8.13
CA ARG A 288 0.02 9.48 8.11
C ARG A 288 -0.48 9.42 6.69
N PHE A 289 -1.49 8.60 6.45
CA PHE A 289 -2.22 8.56 5.20
C PHE A 289 -3.54 9.29 5.35
N ILE A 290 -3.86 10.14 4.38
CA ILE A 290 -5.03 11.00 4.40
C ILE A 290 -5.88 10.68 3.18
N LEU A 291 -7.15 10.36 3.40
CA LEU A 291 -8.19 10.31 2.38
C LEU A 291 -8.89 11.67 2.36
N ASP A 292 -8.42 12.56 1.49
CA ASP A 292 -8.68 13.99 1.53
C ASP A 292 -10.17 14.32 1.40
N ASP A 293 -10.86 13.67 0.47
CA ASP A 293 -12.25 14.00 0.13
C ASP A 293 -13.23 13.64 1.25
N TYR A 294 -12.81 12.78 2.19
CA TYR A 294 -13.60 12.34 3.35
C TYR A 294 -13.04 12.84 4.68
N ARG A 295 -11.88 13.50 4.66
CA ARG A 295 -11.15 13.95 5.86
C ARG A 295 -10.91 12.80 6.85
N ILE A 296 -10.47 11.66 6.34
CA ILE A 296 -10.07 10.50 7.14
C ILE A 296 -8.55 10.47 7.17
N MET A 297 -7.99 10.16 8.34
CA MET A 297 -6.55 10.03 8.57
C MET A 297 -6.25 8.69 9.23
N VAL A 298 -5.34 7.91 8.66
CA VAL A 298 -4.76 6.73 9.28
C VAL A 298 -3.40 7.13 9.85
N ASP A 299 -3.27 7.00 11.16
CA ASP A 299 -2.05 7.38 11.87
C ASP A 299 -1.12 6.18 12.08
N TYR A 300 -0.09 6.06 11.24
CA TYR A 300 0.85 4.96 11.30
C TYR A 300 1.71 4.97 12.56
N ASP A 301 1.87 6.12 13.23
CA ASP A 301 2.70 6.19 14.43
C ASP A 301 2.06 5.50 15.63
N ALA A 302 0.74 5.33 15.60
CA ALA A 302 -0.02 4.71 16.67
C ALA A 302 0.19 3.20 16.78
N CYS A 303 0.78 2.57 15.76
CA CYS A 303 1.06 1.13 15.75
C CYS A 303 2.53 0.84 16.06
N ASP A 304 2.84 -0.08 16.97
CA ASP A 304 4.18 -0.70 17.14
C ASP A 304 4.23 -2.10 16.51
N GLY A 305 3.67 -2.20 15.31
CA GLY A 305 3.60 -3.42 14.51
C GLY A 305 3.43 -3.09 13.03
N VAL A 306 2.41 -3.68 12.40
CA VAL A 306 2.09 -3.50 10.99
C VAL A 306 0.69 -2.93 10.85
N VAL A 307 0.56 -1.85 10.06
CA VAL A 307 -0.75 -1.36 9.60
C VAL A 307 -1.01 -1.95 8.23
N GLU A 308 -2.06 -2.74 8.12
CA GLU A 308 -2.59 -3.25 6.86
C GLU A 308 -3.68 -2.32 6.37
N MET A 309 -3.66 -2.03 5.07
CA MET A 309 -4.60 -1.07 4.53
C MET A 309 -4.99 -1.44 3.12
N LEU A 310 -6.29 -1.35 2.84
CA LEU A 310 -6.78 -1.20 1.49
C LEU A 310 -7.57 0.10 1.37
N TRP A 311 -7.49 0.77 0.23
CA TRP A 311 -8.20 2.02 0.00
C TRP A 311 -8.61 2.13 -1.46
N SER A 312 -9.67 2.89 -1.71
CA SER A 312 -10.04 3.25 -3.08
C SER A 312 -9.03 4.23 -3.65
N SER A 313 -8.30 3.80 -4.67
CA SER A 313 -7.27 4.59 -5.36
C SER A 313 -7.86 5.75 -6.19
N LYS A 314 -9.19 5.71 -6.39
CA LYS A 314 -9.99 6.70 -7.12
C LYS A 314 -10.39 7.92 -6.30
N ILE A 315 -10.07 7.92 -5.01
CA ILE A 315 -10.33 9.03 -4.10
C ILE A 315 -9.04 9.79 -3.88
N HIS A 316 -9.13 11.12 -3.80
CA HIS A 316 -7.93 11.89 -3.54
C HIS A 316 -7.33 11.54 -2.19
N HIS A 317 -6.03 11.26 -2.20
CA HIS A 317 -5.29 10.91 -1.02
C HIS A 317 -3.85 11.41 -1.09
N HIS A 318 -3.20 11.40 0.08
CA HIS A 318 -1.77 11.64 0.18
C HIS A 318 -1.18 11.08 1.46
N THR A 319 0.16 11.08 1.52
CA THR A 319 0.92 10.78 2.72
C THR A 319 1.54 12.06 3.25
N THR A 320 1.53 12.25 4.57
CA THR A 320 2.15 13.40 5.25
C THR A 320 3.65 13.18 5.47
N SER A 321 4.38 14.29 5.62
CA SER A 321 5.82 14.23 5.91
C SER A 321 6.08 13.68 7.31
N SER A 322 7.07 12.79 7.42
CA SER A 322 7.65 12.35 8.69
C SER A 322 9.02 12.99 8.94
N ALA A 323 9.54 12.82 10.15
CA ALA A 323 10.87 13.20 10.56
C ALA A 323 11.62 11.98 11.13
N THR A 324 12.88 11.82 10.74
CA THR A 324 13.77 10.76 11.20
C THR A 324 14.55 11.22 12.43
N TYR A 325 14.64 10.36 13.43
CA TYR A 325 15.35 10.58 14.68
C TYR A 325 16.38 9.47 14.90
N ASN A 326 17.55 9.84 15.40
CA ASN A 326 18.59 8.88 15.78
C ASN A 326 18.37 8.34 17.21
N ALA A 327 19.30 7.51 17.68
CA ALA A 327 19.28 6.91 19.01
C ALA A 327 19.18 7.92 20.18
N LYS A 328 19.66 9.16 19.97
CA LYS A 328 19.64 10.25 20.97
C LYS A 328 18.39 11.12 20.86
N ASN A 329 17.37 10.66 20.12
CA ASN A 329 16.16 11.42 19.79
C ASN A 329 16.43 12.78 19.10
N VAL A 330 17.57 12.88 18.40
CA VAL A 330 17.91 14.08 17.61
C VAL A 330 17.41 13.88 16.19
N LYS A 331 16.73 14.89 15.65
CA LYS A 331 16.28 14.88 14.25
C LYS A 331 17.49 14.84 13.32
N VAL A 332 17.51 13.86 12.43
CA VAL A 332 18.58 13.65 11.45
C VAL A 332 18.02 13.55 10.05
N VAL A 333 18.88 13.63 9.04
CA VAL A 333 18.51 13.23 7.68
C VAL A 333 18.30 11.71 7.61
N PRO A 334 17.39 11.20 6.76
CA PRO A 334 17.06 9.77 6.72
C PRO A 334 18.26 8.83 6.56
N SER A 335 19.29 9.23 5.79
CA SER A 335 20.51 8.43 5.59
C SER A 335 21.35 8.22 6.84
N ARG A 336 21.16 9.05 7.88
CA ARG A 336 21.83 8.96 9.19
C ARG A 336 20.94 8.29 10.25
N GLY A 337 19.71 7.90 9.91
CA GLY A 337 18.81 7.16 10.77
C GLY A 337 18.93 5.65 10.58
N ASN A 338 18.81 4.90 11.67
CA ASN A 338 18.79 3.43 11.63
C ASN A 338 17.39 2.90 11.29
N ILE A 339 16.35 3.67 11.59
CA ILE A 339 14.95 3.29 11.46
C ILE A 339 14.30 4.15 10.37
N THR A 340 13.44 3.53 9.57
CA THR A 340 12.65 4.21 8.53
C THR A 340 11.23 3.67 8.51
N ARG A 341 10.27 4.44 7.97
CA ARG A 341 8.90 3.96 7.74
C ARG A 341 8.85 3.27 6.38
N PHE A 342 8.64 1.96 6.40
CA PHE A 342 8.29 1.19 5.21
C PHE A 342 6.81 1.42 4.90
N GLY A 343 6.51 1.64 3.63
CA GLY A 343 5.17 1.51 3.09
C GLY A 343 5.23 0.79 1.75
N CYS A 344 4.35 -0.17 1.52
CA CYS A 344 4.17 -0.76 0.20
C CYS A 344 2.73 -0.67 -0.30
N ALA A 345 2.54 -0.74 -1.61
CA ALA A 345 1.23 -0.75 -2.24
C ALA A 345 1.25 -1.62 -3.50
N CYS A 346 0.26 -2.51 -3.62
CA CYS A 346 0.02 -3.39 -4.76
C CYS A 346 -1.16 -2.87 -5.57
N GLN A 347 -1.02 -2.84 -6.90
CA GLN A 347 -2.03 -2.32 -7.83
C GLN A 347 -1.82 -2.90 -9.25
N VAL A 348 -2.76 -2.62 -10.16
CA VAL A 348 -2.58 -2.83 -11.60
C VAL A 348 -2.66 -1.48 -12.29
N SER A 349 -1.58 -1.08 -12.96
CA SER A 349 -1.57 0.18 -13.71
C SER A 349 -2.51 0.12 -14.93
N GLN A 350 -3.31 1.18 -15.15
CA GLN A 350 -4.16 1.28 -16.35
C GLN A 350 -3.33 1.18 -17.63
N ARG A 351 -2.16 1.84 -17.65
CA ARG A 351 -1.26 1.82 -18.80
C ARG A 351 -0.71 0.43 -19.13
N LEU A 352 -0.60 -0.46 -18.14
CA LEU A 352 -0.20 -1.84 -18.42
C LEU A 352 -1.33 -2.59 -19.14
N VAL A 353 -2.56 -2.44 -18.65
CA VAL A 353 -3.75 -3.02 -19.28
C VAL A 353 -3.87 -2.54 -20.72
N ASP A 354 -3.76 -1.23 -20.95
CA ASP A 354 -3.83 -0.65 -22.30
C ASP A 354 -2.75 -1.26 -23.24
N ARG A 355 -1.54 -1.52 -22.73
CA ARG A 355 -0.45 -2.14 -23.50
C ARG A 355 -0.71 -3.61 -23.78
N ILE A 356 -1.31 -4.34 -22.86
CA ILE A 356 -1.69 -5.74 -23.08
C ILE A 356 -2.79 -5.82 -24.14
N THR A 357 -3.83 -4.99 -24.04
CA THR A 357 -4.89 -4.89 -25.05
C THR A 357 -4.31 -4.57 -26.42
N GLN A 358 -3.47 -3.52 -26.51
CA GLN A 358 -2.80 -3.16 -27.75
C GLN A 358 -2.00 -4.32 -28.35
N VAL A 359 -1.29 -5.09 -27.53
CA VAL A 359 -0.56 -6.26 -28.02
C VAL A 359 -1.52 -7.32 -28.52
N ASN A 360 -2.58 -7.65 -27.78
CA ASN A 360 -3.57 -8.64 -28.20
C ASN A 360 -4.24 -8.26 -29.53
N ASP A 361 -4.52 -6.97 -29.75
CA ASP A 361 -5.09 -6.47 -31.00
C ASP A 361 -4.13 -6.66 -32.20
N MET A 362 -2.81 -6.76 -31.97
CA MET A 362 -1.82 -7.05 -33.01
C MET A 362 -1.84 -8.51 -33.50
N ARG A 363 -2.64 -9.41 -32.90
CA ARG A 363 -2.69 -10.82 -33.30
C ARG A 363 -3.12 -11.01 -34.75
N GLY A 364 -4.11 -10.24 -35.22
CA GLY A 364 -4.66 -10.37 -36.57
C GLY A 364 -4.98 -11.84 -36.93
N ASN A 365 -4.49 -12.28 -38.09
CA ASN A 365 -4.69 -13.65 -38.60
C ASN A 365 -3.52 -14.60 -38.29
N MET A 366 -2.65 -14.27 -37.32
CA MET A 366 -1.54 -15.15 -36.94
C MET A 366 -2.06 -16.47 -36.35
N THR A 367 -1.41 -17.58 -36.72
CA THR A 367 -1.60 -18.85 -36.02
C THR A 367 -1.13 -18.73 -34.57
N ASP A 368 -1.64 -19.60 -33.68
CA ASP A 368 -1.28 -19.57 -32.26
C ASP A 368 0.22 -19.64 -32.04
N GLU A 369 0.93 -20.52 -32.74
CA GLU A 369 2.38 -20.65 -32.61
C GLU A 369 3.13 -19.36 -33.02
N LYS A 370 2.72 -18.75 -34.14
CA LYS A 370 3.31 -17.47 -34.61
C LYS A 370 2.99 -16.35 -33.65
N TRP A 371 1.76 -16.32 -33.13
CA TRP A 371 1.30 -15.35 -32.15
C TRP A 371 2.10 -15.45 -30.85
N PHE A 372 2.31 -16.64 -30.30
CA PHE A 372 3.10 -16.83 -29.09
C PHE A 372 4.54 -16.32 -29.24
N LYS A 373 5.20 -16.67 -30.35
CA LYS A 373 6.57 -16.19 -30.64
C LYS A 373 6.60 -14.67 -30.78
N PHE A 374 5.68 -14.09 -31.54
CA PHE A 374 5.61 -12.63 -31.73
C PHE A 374 5.35 -11.89 -30.42
N ARG A 375 4.34 -12.33 -29.64
CA ARG A 375 3.96 -11.71 -28.37
C ARG A 375 5.11 -11.71 -27.36
N ALA A 376 5.88 -12.79 -27.28
CA ALA A 376 7.06 -12.90 -26.41
C ALA A 376 8.18 -11.91 -26.74
N THR A 377 8.24 -11.38 -27.98
CA THR A 377 9.17 -10.28 -28.31
C THR A 377 8.74 -8.92 -27.77
N LEU A 378 7.45 -8.76 -27.48
CA LEU A 378 6.85 -7.51 -27.05
C LEU A 378 6.71 -7.41 -25.52
N MET A 379 6.61 -8.53 -24.82
CA MET A 379 6.55 -8.57 -23.36
C MET A 379 7.67 -9.43 -22.77
N THR A 380 8.51 -8.84 -21.91
CA THR A 380 9.67 -9.55 -21.33
C THR A 380 9.46 -9.98 -19.89
N GLY A 381 9.95 -11.17 -19.56
CA GLY A 381 9.94 -11.74 -18.20
C GLY A 381 11.11 -11.29 -17.34
N TYR A 382 11.08 -11.62 -16.05
CA TYR A 382 12.14 -11.26 -15.11
C TYR A 382 13.46 -12.02 -15.36
N PRO A 383 13.48 -13.37 -15.47
CA PRO A 383 14.72 -14.12 -15.69
C PRO A 383 15.41 -13.77 -17.01
N GLU A 384 14.64 -13.46 -18.06
CA GLU A 384 15.19 -13.07 -19.35
C GLU A 384 15.98 -11.76 -19.25
N GLU A 385 15.40 -10.75 -18.59
CA GLU A 385 16.08 -9.47 -18.35
C GLU A 385 17.30 -9.62 -17.45
N ALA A 386 17.20 -10.45 -16.39
CA ALA A 386 18.32 -10.73 -15.49
C ALA A 386 19.47 -11.44 -16.24
N ARG A 387 19.18 -12.51 -16.99
CA ARG A 387 20.17 -13.26 -17.78
C ARG A 387 20.86 -12.39 -18.81
N LYS A 388 20.11 -11.56 -19.56
CA LYS A 388 20.69 -10.61 -20.52
C LYS A 388 21.70 -9.66 -19.85
N LYS A 389 21.38 -9.16 -18.66
CA LYS A 389 22.29 -8.27 -17.91
C LYS A 389 23.50 -9.02 -17.33
N MET A 390 23.30 -10.21 -16.80
CA MET A 390 24.38 -11.05 -16.27
C MET A 390 25.36 -11.45 -17.37
N ALA A 391 24.86 -11.90 -18.53
CA ALA A 391 25.69 -12.23 -19.70
C ALA A 391 26.55 -11.05 -20.16
N ARG A 392 25.95 -9.86 -20.32
CA ARG A 392 26.69 -8.63 -20.68
C ARG A 392 27.75 -8.25 -19.66
N LEU A 393 27.49 -8.47 -18.37
CA LEU A 393 28.46 -8.18 -17.31
C LEU A 393 29.61 -9.20 -17.32
N ALA A 394 29.30 -10.49 -17.48
CA ALA A 394 30.29 -11.56 -17.58
C ALA A 394 31.23 -11.33 -18.78
N GLU A 395 30.67 -11.05 -19.95
CA GLU A 395 31.41 -10.70 -21.16
C GLU A 395 32.34 -9.50 -20.95
N LYS A 396 31.83 -8.42 -20.33
CA LYS A 396 32.63 -7.23 -20.00
C LYS A 396 33.83 -7.55 -19.08
N HIS A 397 33.73 -8.59 -18.25
CA HIS A 397 34.76 -9.01 -17.32
C HIS A 397 35.59 -10.21 -17.82
N GLY A 398 35.37 -10.68 -19.06
CA GLY A 398 36.08 -11.83 -19.62
C GLY A 398 35.80 -13.14 -18.87
N ILE A 399 34.60 -13.30 -18.29
CA ILE A 399 34.19 -14.52 -17.61
C ILE A 399 33.47 -15.41 -18.61
N ASP A 400 34.16 -16.44 -19.11
CA ASP A 400 33.65 -17.37 -20.15
C ASP A 400 32.75 -18.49 -19.60
N ASP A 401 32.76 -18.73 -18.29
CA ASP A 401 32.05 -19.87 -17.70
C ASP A 401 30.63 -19.52 -17.20
N PHE A 402 29.64 -19.75 -18.06
CA PHE A 402 28.21 -19.60 -17.76
C PHE A 402 27.65 -20.69 -16.83
N SER A 403 28.40 -21.76 -16.55
CA SER A 403 27.89 -22.89 -15.75
C SER A 403 27.77 -22.57 -14.25
N LEU A 404 28.59 -21.65 -13.75
CA LEU A 404 28.58 -21.20 -12.34
C LEU A 404 27.48 -20.18 -12.02
N ALA A 405 26.83 -19.58 -13.03
CA ALA A 405 25.83 -18.54 -12.86
C ALA A 405 24.38 -19.06 -12.83
N LEU A 406 24.16 -20.36 -13.08
CA LEU A 406 22.82 -20.94 -13.30
C LEU A 406 22.49 -22.15 -12.40
N SER A 407 23.41 -22.58 -11.54
CA SER A 407 23.19 -23.67 -10.57
C SER A 407 22.79 -23.14 -9.20
N SER A 408 21.66 -22.43 -9.09
CA SER A 408 20.93 -22.22 -7.82
C SER A 408 19.52 -21.74 -8.06
#